data_AF-A0A4Q5SDL1-F1
#
_entry.id   AF-A0A4Q5SDL1-F1
#
_cell.length_a   1.000
_cell.length_b   1.000
_cell.length_c   1.000
_cell.angle_alpha   90.00
_cell.angle_beta   90.00
_cell.angle_gamma   90.00
#
_symmetry.space_group_name_H-M   'P 1'
#
loop_
_entity.id
_entity.type
_entity.pdbx_description
1 polymer ?
#
loop_
_entity_poly.entity_id
_entity_poly.type
_entity_poly.pdbx_seq_one_letter_code
_entity_poly.pdbx_strand_id
1 'polypeptide(L)'
;MLSLQMWRAIRLVTDTGLHAKKWSRERAIEYFKANSSISAADIEREVNRYINNPGQATSYMIGQLKIAELRKKAETALGDRFDIRDFHEVVLANGAVPLNVLSEEVDRYIAAKKG
;
A
#
# COMPACT_ATOMS: atom_id res chain seq x y z
N MET A 1 6.06 -5.18 -14.26
CA MET A 1 5.51 -5.52 -12.92
C MET A 1 6.42 -5.09 -11.77
N LEU A 2 7.75 -5.29 -11.82
CA LEU A 2 8.68 -4.89 -10.74
C LEU A 2 8.95 -3.38 -10.63
N SER A 3 9.14 -2.69 -11.76
CA SER A 3 9.40 -1.23 -11.79
C SER A 3 8.29 -0.40 -11.10
N LEU A 4 7.03 -0.79 -11.28
CA LEU A 4 5.88 -0.14 -10.62
C LEU A 4 5.80 -0.43 -9.12
N GLN A 5 6.23 -1.62 -8.67
CA GLN A 5 6.37 -1.91 -7.24
C GLN A 5 7.50 -1.08 -6.62
N MET A 6 8.64 -0.96 -7.32
CA MET A 6 9.75 -0.10 -6.89
C MET A 6 9.30 1.36 -6.73
N TRP A 7 8.56 1.90 -7.70
CA TRP A 7 8.00 3.25 -7.60
C TRP A 7 7.12 3.41 -6.35
N ARG A 8 6.19 2.47 -6.10
CA ARG A 8 5.35 2.51 -4.89
C ARG A 8 6.16 2.42 -3.59
N ALA A 9 7.25 1.68 -3.57
CA ALA A 9 8.15 1.64 -2.42
C ALA A 9 8.89 2.97 -2.23
N ILE A 10 9.40 3.59 -3.31
CA ILE A 10 10.03 4.91 -3.28
C ILE A 10 9.07 5.95 -2.71
N ARG A 11 7.78 5.90 -3.09
CA ARG A 11 6.75 6.80 -2.54
C ARG A 11 6.66 6.77 -1.02
N LEU A 12 6.79 5.60 -0.39
CA LEU A 12 6.79 5.50 1.08
C LEU A 12 7.97 6.26 1.69
N VAL A 13 9.17 6.11 1.11
CA VAL A 13 10.39 6.73 1.62
C VAL A 13 10.40 8.23 1.35
N THR A 14 10.03 8.65 0.13
CA THR A 14 10.07 10.06 -0.26
C THR A 14 9.02 10.89 0.49
N ASP A 15 7.78 10.40 0.61
CA ASP A 15 6.70 11.14 1.30
C ASP A 15 7.00 11.32 2.80
N THR A 16 7.36 10.23 3.49
CA THR A 16 7.77 10.31 4.91
C THR A 16 9.10 11.04 5.09
N GLY A 17 9.99 10.96 4.10
CA GLY A 17 11.23 11.73 4.03
C GLY A 17 10.96 13.22 4.08
N LEU A 18 10.10 13.72 3.20
CA LEU A 18 9.67 15.12 3.13
C LEU A 18 8.96 15.55 4.40
N HIS A 19 7.91 14.82 4.82
CA HIS A 19 6.94 15.32 5.79
C HIS A 19 7.24 14.97 7.25
N ALA A 20 7.99 13.90 7.51
CA ALA A 20 8.36 13.48 8.86
C ALA A 20 9.86 13.58 9.15
N LYS A 21 10.71 13.32 8.14
CA LYS A 21 12.18 13.37 8.28
C LYS A 21 12.80 14.69 7.80
N LYS A 22 11.96 15.67 7.42
CA LYS A 22 12.36 17.03 7.02
C LYS A 22 13.39 17.05 5.88
N TRP A 23 13.27 16.15 4.91
CA TRP A 23 14.09 16.20 3.72
C TRP A 23 13.78 17.45 2.89
N SER A 24 14.81 18.04 2.28
CA SER A 24 14.59 19.05 1.25
C SER A 24 14.02 18.41 -0.02
N ARG A 25 13.44 19.24 -0.89
CA ARG A 25 12.97 18.83 -2.21
C ARG A 25 14.08 18.16 -3.02
N GLU A 26 15.28 18.73 -2.97
CA GLU A 26 16.47 18.27 -3.72
C GLU A 26 16.88 16.87 -3.23
N ARG A 27 16.93 16.66 -1.92
CA ARG A 27 17.22 15.34 -1.34
C ARG A 27 16.18 14.29 -1.77
N ALA A 28 14.90 14.66 -1.78
CA ALA A 28 13.83 13.79 -2.26
C ALA A 28 13.99 13.42 -3.74
N ILE A 29 14.36 14.37 -4.60
CA ILE A 29 14.63 14.14 -6.02
C ILE A 29 15.83 13.22 -6.21
N GLU A 30 16.95 13.48 -5.53
CA GLU A 30 18.16 12.66 -5.67
C GLU A 30 17.95 11.23 -5.18
N TYR A 31 17.22 11.04 -4.07
CA TYR A 31 16.82 9.71 -3.64
C TYR A 31 15.98 9.01 -4.71
N PHE A 32 14.99 9.70 -5.28
CA PHE A 32 14.12 9.11 -6.30
C PHE A 32 14.90 8.71 -7.55
N LYS A 33 15.80 9.58 -8.04
CA LYS A 33 16.68 9.31 -9.19
C LYS A 33 17.57 8.08 -8.95
N ALA A 34 18.18 7.99 -7.78
CA ALA A 34 19.09 6.90 -7.44
C ALA A 34 18.40 5.52 -7.37
N ASN A 35 17.07 5.49 -7.20
CA ASN A 35 16.31 4.25 -6.98
C ASN A 35 15.33 3.92 -8.12
N SER A 36 15.27 4.72 -9.19
CA SER A 36 14.33 4.50 -10.29
C SER A 36 14.95 4.76 -11.66
N SER A 37 14.37 4.13 -12.69
CA SER A 37 14.70 4.37 -14.09
C SER A 37 13.79 5.42 -14.76
N ILE A 38 13.19 6.31 -13.96
CA ILE A 38 12.21 7.30 -14.44
C ILE A 38 12.94 8.57 -14.90
N SER A 39 12.36 9.30 -15.85
CA SER A 39 12.92 10.56 -16.34
C SER A 39 13.02 11.60 -15.21
N ALA A 40 14.04 12.47 -15.26
CA ALA A 40 14.21 13.52 -14.27
C ALA A 40 12.98 14.45 -14.19
N ALA A 41 12.38 14.78 -15.33
CA ALA A 41 11.18 15.62 -15.40
C ALA A 41 9.97 14.99 -14.69
N ASP A 42 9.75 13.68 -14.86
CA ASP A 42 8.66 12.98 -14.17
C ASP A 42 8.92 12.86 -12.67
N ILE A 43 10.19 12.65 -12.26
CA ILE A 43 10.59 12.60 -10.85
C ILE A 43 10.29 13.94 -10.18
N GLU A 44 10.69 15.05 -10.79
CA GLU A 44 10.44 16.38 -10.24
C GLU A 44 8.95 16.68 -10.11
N ARG A 45 8.16 16.29 -11.11
CA ARG A 45 6.70 16.42 -11.07
C ARG A 45 6.10 15.61 -9.92
N GLU A 46 6.54 14.37 -9.72
CA GLU A 46 6.05 13.52 -8.63
C GLU A 46 6.46 14.06 -7.26
N VAL A 47 7.71 14.51 -7.09
CA VAL A 47 8.16 15.09 -5.81
C VAL A 47 7.35 16.33 -5.47
N ASN A 48 7.10 17.22 -6.44
CA ASN A 48 6.22 18.38 -6.23
C ASN A 48 4.80 17.96 -5.83
N ARG A 49 4.27 16.88 -6.44
CA ARG A 49 2.96 16.32 -6.08
C ARG A 49 2.94 15.81 -4.64
N TYR A 50 3.99 15.15 -4.17
CA TYR A 50 4.08 14.64 -2.79
C TYR A 50 4.13 15.77 -1.77
N ILE A 51 4.81 16.88 -2.10
CA ILE A 51 4.83 18.08 -1.26
C ILE A 51 3.43 18.67 -1.13
N ASN A 52 2.68 18.77 -2.25
CA ASN A 52 1.35 19.38 -2.29
C ASN A 52 0.23 18.51 -1.68
N ASN A 53 0.42 17.19 -1.60
CA ASN A 53 -0.58 16.27 -1.06
C ASN A 53 0.06 15.22 -0.12
N PRO A 54 0.38 15.62 1.13
CA PRO A 54 1.08 14.77 2.09
C PRO A 54 0.34 13.46 2.37
N GLY A 55 1.06 12.34 2.40
CA GLY A 55 0.52 11.03 2.76
C GLY A 55 -0.20 10.29 1.63
N GLN A 56 -0.70 10.98 0.61
CA GLN A 56 -1.42 10.34 -0.51
C GLN A 56 -0.56 9.28 -1.21
N ALA A 57 0.73 9.56 -1.40
CA ALA A 57 1.63 8.66 -2.10
C ALA A 57 1.84 7.33 -1.36
N THR A 58 1.69 7.34 -0.03
CA THR A 58 1.87 6.16 0.81
C THR A 58 0.71 5.17 0.72
N SER A 59 -0.49 5.66 0.40
CA SER A 59 -1.73 4.86 0.38
C SER A 59 -1.64 3.62 -0.51
N TYR A 60 -0.97 3.71 -1.65
CA TYR A 60 -0.82 2.61 -2.61
C TYR A 60 -0.16 1.37 -1.98
N MET A 61 0.98 1.56 -1.32
CA MET A 61 1.76 0.46 -0.78
C MET A 61 1.21 0.00 0.57
N ILE A 62 0.75 0.93 1.42
CA ILE A 62 0.13 0.59 2.71
C ILE A 62 -1.14 -0.23 2.50
N GLY A 63 -2.02 0.15 1.56
CA GLY A 63 -3.22 -0.61 1.24
C GLY A 63 -2.89 -2.01 0.71
N GLN A 64 -1.95 -2.10 -0.25
CA GLN A 64 -1.51 -3.39 -0.80
C GLN A 64 -0.93 -4.30 0.29
N LEU A 65 -0.04 -3.78 1.13
CA LEU A 65 0.58 -4.53 2.23
C LEU A 65 -0.48 -5.03 3.21
N LYS A 66 -1.47 -4.19 3.53
CA LYS A 66 -2.53 -4.58 4.46
C LYS A 66 -3.41 -5.69 3.89
N ILE A 67 -3.79 -5.63 2.62
CA ILE A 67 -4.57 -6.70 1.98
C ILE A 67 -3.78 -8.01 1.96
N ALA A 68 -2.47 -7.96 1.65
CA ALA A 68 -1.60 -9.13 1.67
C ALA A 68 -1.46 -9.73 3.09
N GLU A 69 -1.32 -8.87 4.10
CA GLU A 69 -1.30 -9.28 5.52
C GLU A 69 -2.60 -9.99 5.92
N LEU A 70 -3.75 -9.41 5.59
CA LEU A 70 -5.07 -9.97 5.90
C LEU A 70 -5.31 -11.31 5.18
N ARG A 71 -4.87 -11.42 3.92
CA ARG A 71 -4.91 -12.68 3.19
C ARG A 71 -4.10 -13.76 3.89
N LYS A 72 -2.84 -13.46 4.26
CA LYS A 72 -1.98 -14.40 4.98
C LYS A 72 -2.58 -14.81 6.32
N LYS A 73 -3.23 -13.88 7.02
CA LYS A 73 -3.97 -14.16 8.27
C LYS A 73 -5.10 -15.17 8.02
N ALA A 74 -5.90 -14.97 6.97
CA ALA A 74 -7.00 -15.87 6.61
C ALA A 74 -6.51 -17.25 6.16
N GLU A 75 -5.48 -17.31 5.30
CA GLU A 75 -4.83 -18.56 4.88
C GLU A 75 -4.33 -19.37 6.09
N THR A 76 -3.64 -18.70 7.02
CA THR A 76 -3.12 -19.33 8.25
C THR A 76 -4.24 -19.82 9.16
N ALA A 77 -5.31 -19.02 9.31
CA ALA A 77 -6.39 -19.30 10.24
C ALA A 77 -7.32 -20.41 9.77
N LEU A 78 -7.56 -20.53 8.46
CA LEU A 78 -8.53 -21.45 7.87
C LEU A 78 -7.89 -22.74 7.32
N GLY A 79 -6.58 -22.72 7.00
CA GLY A 79 -5.88 -23.87 6.44
C GLY A 79 -6.58 -24.36 5.16
N ASP A 80 -6.87 -25.64 5.10
CA ASP A 80 -7.55 -26.27 3.95
C ASP A 80 -8.98 -25.74 3.70
N ARG A 81 -9.58 -25.04 4.67
CA ARG A 81 -10.89 -24.38 4.50
C ARG A 81 -10.80 -23.01 3.84
N PHE A 82 -9.59 -22.51 3.56
CA PHE A 82 -9.41 -21.23 2.88
C PHE A 82 -9.77 -21.33 1.39
N ASP A 83 -10.66 -20.45 0.94
CA ASP A 83 -10.89 -20.21 -0.50
C ASP A 83 -10.55 -18.76 -0.85
N ILE A 84 -9.72 -18.59 -1.88
CA ILE A 84 -9.32 -17.27 -2.37
C ILE A 84 -10.51 -16.48 -2.95
N ARG A 85 -11.53 -17.16 -3.49
CA ARG A 85 -12.73 -16.54 -4.04
C ARG A 85 -13.55 -15.89 -2.93
N ASP A 86 -13.77 -16.61 -1.84
CA ASP A 86 -14.47 -16.10 -0.66
C ASP A 86 -13.71 -14.91 -0.05
N PHE A 87 -12.38 -14.99 0.03
CA PHE A 87 -11.56 -13.86 0.49
C PHE A 87 -11.71 -12.63 -0.41
N HIS A 88 -11.69 -12.80 -1.74
CA HIS A 88 -11.91 -11.68 -2.66
C HIS A 88 -13.32 -11.08 -2.55
N GLU A 89 -14.34 -11.90 -2.33
CA GLU A 89 -15.71 -11.44 -2.10
C GLU A 89 -15.75 -10.53 -0.86
N VAL A 90 -15.15 -10.96 0.26
CA VAL A 90 -15.09 -10.16 1.49
C VAL A 90 -14.38 -8.81 1.28
N VAL A 91 -13.31 -8.79 0.49
CA VAL A 91 -12.55 -7.57 0.21
C VAL A 91 -13.31 -6.58 -0.69
N LEU A 92 -14.17 -7.08 -1.59
CA LEU A 92 -14.80 -6.28 -2.65
C LEU A 92 -16.27 -5.94 -2.39
N ALA A 93 -17.02 -6.76 -1.65
CA ALA A 93 -18.47 -6.66 -1.50
C ALA A 93 -18.95 -5.33 -0.89
N ASN A 94 -18.17 -4.77 0.05
CA ASN A 94 -18.53 -3.52 0.74
C ASN A 94 -17.99 -2.26 0.05
N GLY A 95 -17.43 -2.38 -1.15
CA GLY A 95 -16.80 -1.27 -1.86
C GLY A 95 -15.55 -0.72 -1.14
N ALA A 96 -15.25 0.56 -1.37
CA ALA A 96 -14.07 1.20 -0.78
C ALA A 96 -14.32 1.55 0.69
N VAL A 97 -13.76 0.74 1.60
CA VAL A 97 -13.82 0.95 3.05
C VAL A 97 -12.45 1.30 3.64
N PRO A 98 -12.40 1.96 4.83
CA PRO A 98 -11.17 2.13 5.59
C PRO A 98 -10.50 0.78 5.96
N LEU A 99 -9.17 0.77 6.07
CA LEU A 99 -8.40 -0.46 6.30
C LEU A 99 -8.72 -1.17 7.63
N ASN A 100 -9.14 -0.43 8.66
CA ASN A 100 -9.60 -1.02 9.92
C ASN A 100 -10.93 -1.76 9.73
N VAL A 101 -11.89 -1.17 9.02
CA VAL A 101 -13.16 -1.81 8.70
C VAL A 101 -12.94 -3.06 7.86
N LEU A 102 -12.07 -2.98 6.84
CA LEU A 102 -11.69 -4.15 6.04
C LEU A 102 -11.09 -5.27 6.91
N SER A 103 -10.28 -4.92 7.91
CA SER A 103 -9.71 -5.91 8.84
C SER A 103 -10.78 -6.60 9.66
N GLU A 104 -11.79 -5.86 10.12
CA GLU A 104 -12.94 -6.42 10.85
C GLU A 104 -13.80 -7.35 9.97
N GLU A 105 -14.00 -7.03 8.69
CA GLU A 105 -14.72 -7.90 7.76
C GLU A 105 -14.00 -9.24 7.55
N VAL A 106 -12.67 -9.20 7.39
CA VAL A 106 -11.86 -10.41 7.27
C VAL A 106 -11.91 -11.25 8.55
N ASP A 107 -11.94 -10.60 9.73
CA ASP A 107 -12.05 -11.30 11.00
C ASP A 107 -13.43 -11.96 11.18
N ARG A 108 -14.50 -11.28 10.77
CA ARG A 108 -15.86 -11.87 10.70
C ARG A 108 -15.90 -13.09 9.78
N TYR A 109 -15.31 -12.98 8.59
CA TYR A 109 -15.20 -14.08 7.64
C TYR A 109 -14.48 -15.29 8.23
N ILE A 110 -13.31 -15.07 8.85
CA ILE A 110 -12.54 -16.15 9.49
C ILE A 110 -13.35 -16.81 10.61
N ALA A 111 -14.03 -16.03 11.46
CA ALA A 111 -14.84 -16.57 12.54
C ALA A 111 -16.00 -17.42 12.01
N ALA A 112 -16.71 -16.94 10.99
CA ALA A 112 -17.85 -17.62 10.38
C ALA A 112 -17.47 -18.95 9.68
N LYS A 113 -16.27 -19.03 9.09
CA LYS A 113 -15.77 -20.26 8.43
C LYS A 113 -15.11 -21.25 9.40
N LYS A 114 -14.74 -20.81 10.60
CA LYS A 114 -14.14 -21.66 11.63
C LYS A 114 -15.17 -22.46 12.41
N GLY A 115 -16.28 -21.82 12.77
CA GLY A 115 -17.45 -22.49 13.35
C GLY A 115 -18.10 -23.44 12.35
#